data_AF-A0A0F4QJI7-F1
#
_entry.id   AF-A0A0F4QJI7-F1
#
_cell.length_a   1.000
_cell.length_b   1.000
_cell.length_c   1.000
_cell.angle_alpha   90.00
_cell.angle_beta   90.00
_cell.angle_gamma   90.00
#
_symmetry.space_group_name_H-M   'P 1'
#
loop_
_entity.id
_entity.type
_entity.pdbx_description
1 polymer ?
#
loop_
_entity_poly.entity_id
_entity_poly.type
_entity_poly.pdbx_seq_one_letter_code
_entity_poly.pdbx_strand_id
1 'polypeptide(L)'
;MIKLKYFMFLLLLTLKPTFANADYLNNDELDLWAKNQGYTGYTGKHIVNMIYHTQREGGLEQYVGQILGCNSSDKKICGHWYPMVKINQVLNDALMYEFSEYVNDNDYFEFHILTNKEPGAIYQENQSLSKKFYVFKGMVSFETNMGTIKTIPYFEVLNPQPSIQ
;
A
#
# COMPACT_ATOMS: atom_id res chain seq x y z
N MET A 1 -62.64 22.41 -5.42
CA MET A 1 -61.38 22.01 -4.76
C MET A 1 -60.69 20.97 -5.63
N ILE A 2 -59.63 21.37 -6.35
CA ILE A 2 -58.50 20.55 -6.83
C ILE A 2 -57.41 21.59 -7.10
N LYS A 3 -56.30 21.57 -6.33
CA LYS A 3 -55.07 22.29 -6.69
C LYS A 3 -54.02 21.23 -6.95
N LEU A 4 -53.78 20.98 -8.23
CA LEU A 4 -52.68 20.18 -8.75
C LEU A 4 -51.38 20.91 -8.41
N LYS A 5 -50.58 20.39 -7.47
CA LYS A 5 -49.21 20.87 -7.25
C LYS A 5 -48.30 20.07 -8.15
N TYR A 6 -47.71 20.78 -9.11
CA TYR A 6 -46.73 20.23 -10.03
C TYR A 6 -45.49 19.72 -9.29
N PHE A 7 -45.09 18.54 -9.74
CA PHE A 7 -43.80 17.90 -9.63
C PHE A 7 -42.63 18.88 -9.71
N MET A 8 -41.68 18.76 -8.78
CA MET A 8 -40.28 19.04 -9.07
C MET A 8 -39.45 17.92 -8.44
N PHE A 9 -39.28 16.85 -9.22
CA PHE A 9 -38.33 15.78 -8.94
C PHE A 9 -36.95 16.37 -9.19
N LEU A 10 -36.30 16.89 -8.14
CA LEU A 10 -34.91 17.30 -8.21
C LEU A 10 -34.05 16.03 -8.17
N LEU A 11 -33.94 15.37 -9.33
CA LEU A 11 -32.98 14.30 -9.55
C LEU A 11 -31.60 14.96 -9.61
N LEU A 12 -31.00 15.21 -8.44
CA LEU A 12 -29.57 15.46 -8.32
C LEU A 12 -28.85 14.16 -8.65
N LEU A 13 -28.75 13.87 -9.95
CA LEU A 13 -27.64 13.11 -10.50
C LEU A 13 -26.38 13.92 -10.22
N THR A 14 -25.87 13.84 -8.99
CA THR A 14 -24.45 14.05 -8.77
C THR A 14 -23.78 12.92 -9.54
N LEU A 15 -23.45 13.19 -10.80
CA LEU A 15 -22.46 12.44 -11.54
C LEU A 15 -21.23 12.41 -10.64
N LYS A 16 -21.06 11.32 -9.88
CA LYS A 16 -19.81 11.07 -9.19
C LYS A 16 -18.79 10.94 -10.31
N PRO A 17 -17.81 11.86 -10.41
CA PRO A 17 -16.76 11.68 -11.38
C PRO A 17 -16.03 10.38 -11.03
N THR A 18 -16.17 9.37 -11.88
CA THR A 18 -15.31 8.19 -11.85
C THR A 18 -13.98 8.60 -12.46
N PHE A 19 -12.97 8.85 -11.62
CA PHE A 19 -11.60 9.01 -12.09
C PHE A 19 -10.71 7.94 -11.44
N ALA A 20 -10.32 7.00 -12.30
CA ALA A 20 -9.23 6.08 -12.07
C ALA A 20 -7.90 6.77 -12.41
N ASN A 21 -6.82 6.28 -11.79
CA ASN A 21 -5.42 6.37 -12.21
C ASN A 21 -4.56 7.45 -11.53
N ALA A 22 -4.16 7.19 -10.28
CA ALA A 22 -3.00 7.83 -9.65
C ALA A 22 -1.69 7.60 -10.42
N ASP A 23 -1.75 6.69 -11.40
CA ASP A 23 -0.74 6.32 -12.39
C ASP A 23 -0.22 7.45 -13.31
N TYR A 24 -0.66 8.71 -13.17
CA TYR A 24 -0.27 9.83 -14.04
C TYR A 24 0.31 11.06 -13.33
N LEU A 25 0.30 11.09 -12.00
CA LEU A 25 0.86 12.21 -11.25
C LEU A 25 2.39 12.11 -11.18
N ASN A 26 3.08 13.25 -11.29
CA ASN A 26 4.51 13.32 -11.04
C ASN A 26 4.80 13.26 -9.52
N ASN A 27 6.07 13.12 -9.13
CA ASN A 27 6.44 12.93 -7.72
C ASN A 27 6.04 14.12 -6.83
N ASP A 28 6.11 15.35 -7.34
CA ASP A 28 5.79 16.55 -6.57
C ASP A 28 4.27 16.66 -6.33
N GLU A 29 3.48 16.31 -7.34
CA GLU A 29 2.01 16.25 -7.23
C GLU A 29 1.56 15.16 -6.25
N LEU A 30 2.20 13.99 -6.27
CA LEU A 30 1.93 12.92 -5.32
C LEU A 30 2.31 13.31 -3.90
N ASP A 31 3.45 13.98 -3.72
CA ASP A 31 3.91 14.45 -2.41
C ASP A 31 2.98 15.54 -1.84
N LEU A 32 2.59 16.52 -2.67
CA LEU A 32 1.64 17.54 -2.28
C LEU A 32 0.29 16.93 -1.92
N TRP A 33 -0.22 16.00 -2.74
CA TRP A 33 -1.44 15.27 -2.43
C TRP A 33 -1.33 14.49 -1.13
N ALA A 34 -0.25 13.74 -0.91
CA ALA A 34 -0.03 12.97 0.31
C ALA A 34 -0.06 13.87 1.56
N LYS A 35 0.66 15.00 1.51
CA LYS A 35 0.66 16.00 2.59
C LYS A 35 -0.73 16.57 2.85
N ASN A 36 -1.51 16.85 1.79
CA ASN A 36 -2.90 17.32 1.92
C ASN A 36 -3.84 16.26 2.53
N GLN A 37 -3.52 14.97 2.43
CA GLN A 37 -4.24 13.88 3.10
C GLN A 37 -3.76 13.63 4.54
N GLY A 38 -2.78 14.40 5.04
CA GLY A 38 -2.25 14.26 6.40
C GLY A 38 -1.09 13.26 6.54
N TYR A 39 -0.54 12.76 5.43
CA TYR A 39 0.68 11.97 5.43
C TYR A 39 1.92 12.85 5.51
N THR A 40 3.06 12.28 5.89
CA THR A 40 4.33 13.04 5.98
C THR A 40 4.89 13.39 4.60
N GLY A 41 4.55 12.61 3.57
CA GLY A 41 4.90 12.86 2.18
C GLY A 41 4.79 11.60 1.33
N TYR A 42 5.30 11.70 0.10
CA TYR A 42 5.44 10.59 -0.82
C TYR A 42 6.92 10.22 -1.01
N THR A 43 7.20 8.92 -1.11
CA THR A 43 8.52 8.42 -1.51
C THR A 43 8.40 7.49 -2.70
N GLY A 44 9.20 7.76 -3.74
CA GLY A 44 9.27 6.95 -4.96
C GLY A 44 9.99 5.60 -4.78
N LYS A 45 10.02 5.07 -3.55
CA LYS A 45 10.59 3.76 -3.23
C LYS A 45 9.46 2.76 -3.02
N HIS A 46 9.60 1.59 -3.64
CA HIS A 46 8.74 0.45 -3.30
C HIS A 46 9.17 -0.23 -1.99
N ILE A 47 8.26 -1.03 -1.42
CA ILE A 47 8.44 -1.72 -0.13
C ILE A 47 9.77 -2.50 -0.07
N VAL A 48 10.05 -3.34 -1.05
CA VAL A 48 11.28 -4.16 -1.08
C VAL A 48 12.54 -3.29 -1.05
N ASN A 49 12.63 -2.24 -1.87
CA ASN A 49 13.80 -1.35 -1.89
C ASN A 49 13.96 -0.63 -0.54
N MET A 50 12.86 -0.12 0.01
CA MET A 50 12.87 0.54 1.31
C MET A 50 13.36 -0.40 2.42
N ILE A 51 12.81 -1.62 2.53
CA ILE A 51 13.21 -2.58 3.56
C ILE A 51 14.66 -3.00 3.37
N TYR A 52 15.09 -3.27 2.13
CA TYR A 52 16.47 -3.64 1.84
C TYR A 52 17.48 -2.58 2.30
N HIS A 53 17.27 -1.32 1.93
CA HIS A 53 18.18 -0.24 2.34
C HIS A 53 18.11 -0.02 3.86
N THR A 54 16.93 -0.03 4.46
CA THR A 54 16.78 0.23 5.90
C THR A 54 17.32 -0.89 6.78
N GLN A 55 17.31 -2.15 6.34
CA GLN A 55 18.00 -3.23 7.05
C GLN A 55 19.52 -3.05 7.06
N ARG A 56 20.09 -2.46 5.99
CA ARG A 56 21.54 -2.25 5.87
C ARG A 56 22.02 -0.95 6.52
N GLU A 57 21.23 0.10 6.39
CA GLU A 57 21.61 1.48 6.72
C GLU A 57 20.87 2.01 7.97
N GLY A 58 19.85 1.29 8.44
CA GLY A 58 18.95 1.75 9.49
C GLY A 58 17.89 2.74 8.98
N GLY A 59 17.11 3.30 9.90
CA GLY A 59 16.22 4.43 9.62
C GLY A 59 14.88 4.06 8.97
N LEU A 60 14.36 2.85 9.17
CA LEU A 60 13.00 2.51 8.73
C LEU A 60 11.94 3.50 9.29
N GLU A 61 12.23 4.06 10.45
CA GLU A 61 11.30 4.90 11.22
C GLU A 61 11.06 6.25 10.55
N GLN A 62 11.97 6.69 9.66
CA GLN A 62 11.80 7.90 8.87
C GLN A 62 10.67 7.79 7.83
N TYR A 63 10.26 6.56 7.50
CA TYR A 63 9.19 6.29 6.53
C TYR A 63 7.81 6.19 7.20
N VAL A 64 7.71 6.33 8.52
CA VAL A 64 6.41 6.27 9.21
C VAL A 64 5.51 7.38 8.70
N GLY A 65 4.31 6.98 8.26
CA GLY A 65 3.33 7.91 7.69
C GLY A 65 3.65 8.40 6.29
N GLN A 66 4.73 7.92 5.64
CA GLN A 66 5.00 8.21 4.24
C GLN A 66 4.23 7.24 3.34
N ILE A 67 3.73 7.77 2.22
CA ILE A 67 3.17 6.94 1.15
C ILE A 67 4.33 6.39 0.34
N LEU A 68 4.43 5.07 0.31
CA LEU A 68 5.34 4.29 -0.49
C LEU A 68 4.63 3.84 -1.77
N GLY A 69 5.33 3.94 -2.88
CA GLY A 69 4.84 3.39 -4.12
C GLY A 69 5.69 3.81 -5.28
N CYS A 70 5.20 3.46 -6.45
CA CYS A 70 5.93 3.62 -7.68
C CYS A 70 5.24 4.66 -8.51
N ASN A 71 6.01 5.66 -8.93
CA ASN A 71 5.51 6.62 -9.89
C ASN A 71 5.37 5.95 -11.27
N SER A 72 4.71 6.67 -12.16
CA SER A 72 4.46 6.24 -13.53
C SER A 72 5.74 6.02 -14.34
N SER A 73 6.81 6.73 -14.00
CA SER A 73 8.11 6.68 -14.67
C SER A 73 8.92 5.42 -14.34
N ASP A 74 8.74 4.83 -13.16
CA ASP A 74 9.50 3.66 -12.65
C ASP A 74 8.68 2.36 -12.56
N LYS A 75 7.52 2.29 -13.23
CA LYS A 75 6.62 1.12 -13.22
C LYS A 75 7.34 -0.21 -13.57
N LYS A 76 8.36 -0.18 -14.42
CA LYS A 76 9.12 -1.38 -14.81
C LYS A 76 9.94 -1.95 -13.65
N ILE A 77 10.60 -1.11 -12.87
CA ILE A 77 11.49 -1.53 -11.77
C ILE A 77 10.65 -2.05 -10.60
N CYS A 78 9.61 -1.31 -10.24
CA CYS A 78 8.70 -1.74 -9.19
C CYS A 78 7.90 -2.99 -9.54
N GLY A 79 7.57 -3.16 -10.81
CA GLY A 79 6.83 -4.32 -11.28
C GLY A 79 7.58 -5.64 -11.11
N HIS A 80 8.90 -5.60 -10.94
CA HIS A 80 9.76 -6.78 -10.84
C HIS A 80 9.64 -7.47 -9.47
N TRP A 81 9.67 -6.69 -8.39
CA TRP A 81 9.77 -7.23 -7.03
C TRP A 81 8.41 -7.61 -6.40
N TYR A 82 7.34 -6.88 -6.68
CA TYR A 82 6.01 -7.17 -6.11
C TYR A 82 5.50 -8.60 -6.40
N PRO A 83 5.67 -9.17 -7.61
CA PRO A 83 5.33 -10.55 -7.89
C PRO A 83 6.10 -11.58 -7.06
N MET A 84 7.25 -11.23 -6.50
CA MET A 84 8.07 -12.12 -5.67
C MET A 84 7.71 -12.00 -4.18
N VAL A 85 7.06 -10.91 -3.77
CA VAL A 85 6.49 -10.79 -2.42
C VAL A 85 5.17 -11.56 -2.38
N LYS A 86 5.11 -12.66 -1.64
CA LYS A 86 3.96 -13.58 -1.62
C LYS A 86 3.33 -13.69 -0.25
N ILE A 87 2.03 -13.96 -0.19
CA ILE A 87 1.36 -14.32 1.07
C ILE A 87 1.95 -15.63 1.59
N ASN A 88 2.66 -15.57 2.70
CA ASN A 88 3.10 -16.74 3.46
C ASN A 88 1.94 -17.27 4.32
N GLN A 89 1.21 -16.38 5.01
CA GLN A 89 0.07 -16.78 5.87
C GLN A 89 -1.14 -15.88 5.71
N VAL A 90 -2.33 -16.50 5.69
CA VAL A 90 -3.63 -15.82 5.77
C VAL A 90 -4.13 -15.89 7.21
N LEU A 91 -4.08 -14.77 7.93
CA LEU A 91 -4.57 -14.65 9.32
C LEU A 91 -6.06 -14.26 9.31
N ASN A 92 -6.70 -14.11 10.47
CA ASN A 92 -8.13 -13.73 10.53
C ASN A 92 -8.39 -12.38 9.83
N ASP A 93 -7.68 -11.33 10.23
CA ASP A 93 -7.90 -9.95 9.76
C ASP A 93 -6.73 -9.39 8.93
N ALA A 94 -5.65 -10.16 8.78
CA ALA A 94 -4.40 -9.72 8.16
C ALA A 94 -3.80 -10.77 7.23
N LEU A 95 -2.80 -10.33 6.46
CA LEU A 95 -2.01 -11.12 5.54
C LEU A 95 -0.54 -10.91 5.90
N MET A 96 0.18 -12.00 6.13
CA MET A 96 1.62 -11.97 6.28
C MET A 96 2.25 -12.31 4.95
N TYR A 97 2.95 -11.35 4.37
CA TYR A 97 3.73 -11.52 3.16
C TYR A 97 5.19 -11.79 3.49
N GLU A 98 5.87 -12.49 2.60
CA GLU A 98 7.28 -12.82 2.68
C GLU A 98 7.95 -12.53 1.34
N PHE A 99 9.23 -12.16 1.43
CA PHE A 99 10.14 -12.08 0.32
C PHE A 99 11.49 -12.62 0.75
N SER A 100 12.12 -13.41 -0.12
CA SER A 100 13.46 -13.91 0.11
C SER A 100 14.24 -14.05 -1.20
N GLU A 101 15.48 -13.56 -1.24
CA GLU A 101 16.36 -13.71 -2.41
C GLU A 101 17.85 -13.65 -2.01
N TYR A 102 18.69 -14.33 -2.80
CA TYR A 102 20.14 -14.12 -2.78
C TYR A 102 20.48 -12.86 -3.56
N VAL A 103 20.97 -11.83 -2.87
CA VAL A 103 21.37 -10.54 -3.46
C VAL A 103 22.70 -10.68 -4.21
N ASN A 104 23.55 -11.57 -3.74
CA ASN A 104 24.77 -12.05 -4.39
C ASN A 104 25.08 -13.47 -3.85
N ASP A 105 26.21 -14.05 -4.25
CA ASP A 105 26.58 -15.42 -3.87
C ASP A 105 26.70 -15.66 -2.35
N ASN A 106 26.82 -14.60 -1.55
CA ASN A 106 27.05 -14.69 -0.10
C ASN A 106 25.97 -14.02 0.75
N ASP A 107 25.14 -13.15 0.17
CA ASP A 107 24.16 -12.35 0.90
C ASP A 107 22.75 -12.81 0.60
N TYR A 108 22.08 -13.36 1.61
CA TYR A 108 20.66 -13.70 1.59
C TYR A 108 19.85 -12.59 2.28
N PHE A 109 18.84 -12.09 1.58
CA PHE A 109 17.93 -11.06 2.09
C PHE A 109 16.53 -11.65 2.22
N GLU A 110 15.98 -11.59 3.43
CA GLU A 110 14.66 -12.07 3.77
C GLU A 110 13.93 -11.03 4.61
N PHE A 111 12.65 -10.83 4.33
CA PHE A 111 11.79 -10.03 5.19
C PHE A 111 10.34 -10.48 5.13
N HIS A 112 9.63 -10.17 6.21
CA HIS A 112 8.19 -10.37 6.34
C HIS A 112 7.52 -9.02 6.49
N ILE A 113 6.30 -8.87 5.98
CA ILE A 113 5.46 -7.70 6.21
C ILE A 113 4.04 -8.12 6.55
N LEU A 114 3.33 -7.27 7.28
CA LEU A 114 1.92 -7.46 7.60
C LEU A 114 1.07 -6.41 6.87
N THR A 115 -0.06 -6.83 6.32
CA THR A 115 -1.11 -5.92 5.81
C THR A 115 -2.48 -6.39 6.29
N ASN A 116 -3.46 -5.48 6.36
CA ASN A 116 -4.84 -5.88 6.58
C ASN A 116 -5.46 -6.52 5.34
N LYS A 117 -6.49 -7.34 5.54
CA LYS A 117 -7.35 -7.82 4.44
C LYS A 117 -8.24 -6.70 3.91
N GLU A 118 -8.48 -6.70 2.61
CA GLU A 118 -9.54 -5.88 2.01
C GLU A 118 -10.91 -6.51 2.30
N PRO A 119 -11.91 -5.72 2.74
CA PRO A 119 -13.26 -6.23 2.96
C PRO A 119 -13.84 -6.87 1.70
N GLY A 120 -14.33 -8.11 1.82
CA GLY A 120 -14.93 -8.86 0.72
C GLY A 120 -13.94 -9.50 -0.26
N ALA A 121 -12.63 -9.32 -0.07
CA ALA A 121 -11.61 -10.02 -0.85
C ALA A 121 -11.33 -11.42 -0.29
N ILE A 122 -11.11 -12.38 -1.18
CA ILE A 122 -10.67 -13.74 -0.84
C ILE A 122 -9.18 -13.83 -1.13
N TYR A 123 -8.42 -14.31 -0.15
CA TYR A 123 -6.96 -14.43 -0.23
C TYR A 123 -6.53 -15.89 -0.12
N GLN A 124 -5.43 -16.20 -0.78
CA GLN A 124 -4.81 -17.52 -0.77
C GLN A 124 -3.30 -17.37 -0.54
N GLU A 125 -2.71 -18.35 0.15
CA GLU A 125 -1.25 -18.44 0.26
C GLU A 125 -0.61 -18.49 -1.13
N ASN A 126 0.61 -17.97 -1.26
CA ASN A 126 1.33 -17.77 -2.52
C ASN A 126 0.77 -16.71 -3.48
N GLN A 127 -0.33 -16.03 -3.14
CA GLN A 127 -0.79 -14.87 -3.91
C GLN A 127 0.21 -13.72 -3.82
N SER A 128 0.48 -13.06 -4.95
CA SER A 128 1.42 -11.92 -5.01
C SER A 128 0.89 -10.68 -4.30
N LEU A 129 1.79 -9.87 -3.76
CA LEU A 129 1.48 -8.52 -3.30
C LEU A 129 0.99 -7.66 -4.46
N SER A 130 -0.09 -6.91 -4.23
CA SER A 130 -0.69 -6.07 -5.25
C SER A 130 0.16 -4.82 -5.52
N LYS A 131 0.20 -4.35 -6.77
CA LYS A 131 0.91 -3.14 -7.20
C LYS A 131 0.11 -1.87 -6.84
N LYS A 132 -0.17 -1.68 -5.54
CA LYS A 132 -0.85 -0.51 -4.97
C LYS A 132 0.14 0.41 -4.25
N PHE A 133 -0.34 1.54 -3.77
CA PHE A 133 0.41 2.36 -2.82
C PHE A 133 0.20 1.82 -1.41
N TYR A 134 1.19 2.02 -0.56
CA TYR A 134 1.18 1.52 0.80
C TYR A 134 1.70 2.61 1.74
N VAL A 135 1.25 2.60 2.99
CA VAL A 135 1.78 3.47 4.04
C VAL A 135 2.44 2.61 5.08
N PHE A 136 3.70 2.89 5.39
CA PHE A 136 4.35 2.27 6.54
C PHE A 136 3.77 2.85 7.83
N LYS A 137 3.15 2.00 8.64
CA LYS A 137 2.48 2.39 9.89
C LYS A 137 3.35 2.17 11.12
N GLY A 138 4.49 1.50 10.96
CA GLY A 138 5.41 1.15 12.03
C GLY A 138 5.66 -0.35 12.11
N MET A 139 6.31 -0.76 13.18
CA MET A 139 6.62 -2.16 13.47
C MET A 139 5.55 -2.75 14.39
N VAL A 140 5.19 -4.01 14.16
CA VAL A 140 4.28 -4.77 15.02
C VAL A 140 4.97 -6.02 15.54
N SER A 141 4.83 -6.29 16.84
CA SER A 141 5.34 -7.51 17.47
C SER A 141 4.22 -8.53 17.69
N PHE A 142 4.52 -9.79 17.45
CA PHE A 142 3.61 -10.91 17.70
C PHE A 142 4.38 -12.13 18.20
N GLU A 143 3.70 -13.01 18.92
CA GLU A 143 4.25 -14.28 19.37
C GLU A 143 3.95 -15.38 18.34
N THR A 144 4.97 -16.07 17.88
CA THR A 144 4.83 -17.22 16.98
C THR A 144 4.30 -18.44 17.72
N ASN A 145 3.84 -19.46 17.00
CA ASN A 145 3.40 -20.73 17.59
C ASN A 145 4.49 -21.47 18.41
N MET A 146 5.77 -21.09 18.27
CA MET A 146 6.88 -21.62 19.06
C MET A 146 7.23 -20.74 20.28
N GLY A 147 6.40 -19.76 20.61
CA GLY A 147 6.63 -18.83 21.73
C GLY A 147 7.71 -17.77 21.47
N THR A 148 8.18 -17.64 20.23
CA THR A 148 9.17 -16.61 19.86
C THR A 148 8.46 -15.32 19.48
N ILE A 149 8.82 -14.20 20.10
CA ILE A 149 8.35 -12.87 19.71
C ILE A 149 9.08 -12.44 18.44
N LYS A 150 8.33 -12.13 17.39
CA LYS A 150 8.84 -11.55 16.14
C LYS A 150 8.31 -10.14 15.98
N THR A 151 9.09 -9.27 15.36
CA THR A 151 8.72 -7.89 15.05
C THR A 151 8.87 -7.66 13.55
N ILE A 152 7.78 -7.26 12.89
CA ILE A 152 7.73 -7.10 11.43
C ILE A 152 7.11 -5.75 11.04
N PRO A 153 7.48 -5.18 9.89
CA PRO A 153 6.82 -4.01 9.32
C PRO A 153 5.32 -4.23 9.07
N TYR A 154 4.51 -3.22 9.41
CA TYR A 154 3.09 -3.17 9.10
C TYR A 154 2.78 -2.08 8.05
N PHE A 155 2.07 -2.47 7.00
CA PHE A 155 1.68 -1.59 5.91
C PHE A 155 0.15 -1.54 5.74
N GLU A 156 -0.33 -0.32 5.55
CA GLU A 156 -1.70 -0.04 5.18
C GLU A 156 -1.80 0.15 3.67
N VAL A 157 -2.69 -0.59 3.01
CA VAL A 157 -2.94 -0.45 1.57
C VAL A 157 -3.68 0.85 1.32
N LEU A 158 -3.19 1.66 0.38
CA LEU A 158 -3.92 2.80 -0.15
C LEU A 158 -4.41 2.50 -1.56
N ASN A 159 -5.70 2.76 -1.76
CA ASN A 159 -6.25 3.00 -3.09
C ASN A 159 -6.22 4.52 -3.28
N PRO A 160 -5.17 5.10 -3.88
CA PRO A 160 -5.17 6.54 -4.11
C PRO A 160 -6.39 6.90 -4.96
N GLN A 161 -7.21 7.82 -4.45
CA GLN A 161 -8.21 8.50 -5.26
C GLN A 161 -7.53 9.73 -5.83
N PRO A 162 -7.13 9.76 -7.12
CA PRO A 162 -6.74 11.02 -7.72
C PRO A 162 -8.00 11.84 -7.96
N SER A 163 -8.11 13.00 -7.31
CA SER A 163 -8.65 14.18 -7.98
C SER A 163 -8.28 15.44 -7.19
N ILE A 164 -7.34 16.22 -7.71
CA ILE A 164 -7.36 17.67 -7.52
C ILE A 164 -7.01 18.32 -8.86
N GLN A 165 -8.06 18.89 -9.47
CA GLN A 165 -8.15 19.97 -10.46
C GLN A 165 -7.74 19.72 -11.91
#